data_AF-A0A7W1HQ96-F1
#
_entry.id   AF-A0A7W1HQ96-F1
#
_cell.length_a   1.000
_cell.length_b   1.000
_cell.length_c   1.000
_cell.angle_alpha   90.00
_cell.angle_beta   90.00
_cell.angle_gamma   90.00
#
_symmetry.space_group_name_H-M   'P 1'
#
loop_
_entity.id
_entity.type
_entity.pdbx_description
1 polymer ?
#
loop_
_entity_poly.entity_id
_entity_poly.type
_entity_poly.pdbx_seq_one_letter_code
_entity_poly.pdbx_strand_id
1 'polypeptide(L)'
;MRTTRVAVVLFALIAALCVSGAVQAAELAGGPVVNVGHRGTAGLAPEHTIASYDLALENGADYIEQDLRMTSDGVLVVVHDE
;
A
#
# COMPACT_ATOMS: atom_id res chain seq x y z
N MET A 1 -18.02 -12.94 47.16
CA MET A 1 -18.96 -12.98 46.01
C MET A 1 -19.01 -11.69 45.20
N ARG A 2 -18.99 -10.48 45.80
CA ARG A 2 -19.03 -9.20 45.06
C ARG A 2 -17.72 -8.86 44.32
N THR A 3 -16.57 -9.07 44.95
CA THR A 3 -15.23 -8.84 44.36
C THR A 3 -14.94 -9.75 43.17
N THR A 4 -15.31 -11.03 43.27
CA THR A 4 -15.15 -12.01 42.18
C THR A 4 -15.94 -11.62 40.93
N ARG A 5 -17.15 -11.08 41.09
CA ARG A 5 -17.99 -10.63 39.95
C ARG A 5 -17.40 -9.41 39.25
N VAL A 6 -16.84 -8.46 39.99
CA VAL A 6 -16.18 -7.27 39.41
C VAL A 6 -14.91 -7.65 38.64
N ALA A 7 -14.11 -8.57 39.17
CA ALA A 7 -12.90 -9.05 38.50
C ALA A 7 -13.21 -9.77 37.17
N VAL A 8 -14.27 -10.58 37.13
CA VAL A 8 -14.71 -11.29 35.91
C VAL A 8 -15.20 -10.29 34.85
N VAL A 9 -15.96 -9.27 35.25
CA VAL A 9 -16.44 -8.23 34.31
C VAL A 9 -15.27 -7.42 33.76
N LEU A 10 -14.32 -7.00 34.61
CA LEU A 10 -13.16 -6.23 34.16
C LEU A 10 -12.27 -7.06 33.21
N PHE A 11 -12.06 -8.34 33.51
CA PHE A 11 -11.32 -9.24 32.64
C PHE A 11 -12.01 -9.42 31.28
N ALA A 12 -13.34 -9.60 31.26
CA ALA A 12 -14.10 -9.71 30.03
C ALA A 12 -14.05 -8.42 29.18
N LEU A 13 -14.10 -7.24 29.82
CA LEU A 13 -13.98 -5.95 29.14
C LEU A 13 -12.58 -5.75 28.54
N ILE A 14 -11.53 -6.09 29.27
CA ILE A 14 -10.15 -6.02 28.78
C ILE A 14 -9.97 -6.98 27.60
N ALA A 15 -10.44 -8.22 27.72
CA ALA A 15 -10.38 -9.20 26.64
C ALA A 15 -11.13 -8.73 25.38
N ALA A 16 -12.31 -8.13 25.52
CA ALA A 16 -13.07 -7.58 24.41
C ALA A 16 -12.36 -6.41 23.71
N LEU A 17 -11.70 -5.53 24.49
CA LEU A 17 -10.88 -4.45 23.93
C LEU A 17 -9.67 -5.00 23.14
N CYS A 18 -8.99 -6.01 23.68
CA CYS A 18 -7.85 -6.64 23.02
C CYS A 18 -8.24 -7.33 21.70
N VAL A 19 -9.38 -8.03 21.67
CA VAL A 19 -9.89 -8.68 20.46
C VAL A 19 -10.27 -7.66 19.40
N SER A 20 -10.94 -6.58 19.78
CA SER A 20 -11.33 -5.51 18.84
C SER A 20 -10.10 -4.89 18.18
N GLY A 21 -9.09 -4.49 18.98
CA GLY A 21 -7.85 -3.92 18.45
C GLY A 21 -7.10 -4.84 17.47
N ALA A 22 -7.12 -6.15 17.72
CA ALA A 22 -6.51 -7.12 16.82
C ALA A 22 -7.27 -7.27 15.48
N VAL A 23 -8.60 -7.21 15.49
CA VAL A 23 -9.43 -7.29 14.28
C VAL A 23 -9.21 -6.06 13.39
N GLN A 24 -9.19 -4.85 13.96
CA GLN A 24 -8.88 -3.63 13.21
C GLN A 24 -7.49 -3.65 12.58
N ALA A 25 -6.48 -4.16 13.30
CA ALA A 25 -5.11 -4.26 12.78
C ALA A 25 -5.00 -5.24 11.60
N ALA A 26 -5.75 -6.34 11.64
CA ALA A 26 -5.79 -7.31 10.56
C ALA A 26 -6.50 -6.77 9.30
N GLU A 27 -7.56 -5.98 9.47
CA GLU A 27 -8.30 -5.37 8.36
C GLU A 27 -7.46 -4.31 7.62
N LEU A 28 -6.68 -3.50 8.34
CA LEU A 28 -5.74 -2.55 7.75
C LEU A 28 -4.60 -3.22 6.97
N ALA A 29 -4.25 -4.46 7.32
CA ALA A 29 -3.22 -5.23 6.63
C ALA A 29 -3.73 -5.97 5.38
N GLY A 30 -5.05 -5.99 5.14
CA GLY A 30 -5.72 -6.87 4.18
C GLY A 30 -6.25 -6.21 2.91
N GLY A 31 -5.63 -5.13 2.42
CA GLY A 31 -6.00 -4.54 1.12
C GLY A 31 -5.80 -5.52 -0.05
N PRO A 32 -6.49 -5.32 -1.18
CA PRO A 32 -6.27 -6.15 -2.36
C PRO A 32 -4.80 -6.07 -2.81
N VAL A 33 -4.25 -7.22 -3.21
CA VAL A 33 -2.96 -7.24 -3.89
C VAL A 33 -3.13 -6.56 -5.24
N VAL A 34 -2.31 -5.55 -5.51
CA VAL A 34 -2.31 -4.81 -6.78
C VAL A 34 -0.98 -5.02 -7.51
N ASN A 35 -1.04 -5.06 -8.83
CA ASN A 35 0.10 -5.12 -9.70
C ASN A 35 0.54 -3.70 -10.08
N VAL A 36 1.78 -3.33 -9.74
CA VAL A 36 2.33 -2.01 -10.04
C VAL A 36 3.42 -2.16 -11.09
N GLY A 37 3.22 -1.52 -12.24
CA GLY A 37 4.23 -1.41 -13.30
C GLY A 37 5.38 -0.52 -12.84
N HIS A 38 6.41 -1.12 -12.24
CA HIS A 38 7.64 -0.45 -11.82
C HIS A 38 8.36 0.17 -13.03
N ARG A 39 8.30 1.50 -13.10
CA ARG A 39 8.71 2.34 -14.24
C ARG A 39 8.08 1.93 -15.57
N GLY A 40 6.84 1.45 -15.50
CA GLY A 40 6.19 0.67 -16.55
C GLY A 40 6.61 -0.80 -16.48
N THR A 41 7.18 -1.32 -17.56
CA THR A 41 7.76 -2.67 -17.63
C THR A 41 9.24 -2.59 -17.97
N ALA A 42 10.05 -2.00 -17.09
CA ALA A 42 11.47 -1.68 -17.33
C ALA A 42 12.36 -2.86 -17.77
N GLY A 43 11.96 -4.10 -17.44
CA GLY A 43 12.67 -5.31 -17.89
C GLY A 43 12.42 -5.70 -19.35
N LEU A 44 11.38 -5.15 -19.99
CA LEU A 44 10.93 -5.49 -21.34
C LEU A 44 10.93 -4.30 -22.32
N ALA A 45 10.87 -3.07 -21.81
CA ALA A 45 10.93 -1.83 -22.58
C ALA A 45 11.73 -0.77 -21.81
N PRO A 46 12.27 0.28 -22.48
CA PRO A 46 13.00 1.34 -21.80
C PRO A 46 12.14 2.01 -20.73
N GLU A 47 12.66 2.08 -19.50
CA GLU A 47 11.94 2.62 -18.34
C GLU A 47 11.43 4.05 -18.58
N HIS A 48 10.31 4.38 -17.93
CA HIS A 48 9.64 5.69 -18.02
C HIS A 48 9.32 6.21 -19.43
N THR A 49 9.21 5.32 -20.41
CA THR A 49 8.71 5.64 -21.76
C THR A 49 7.24 5.27 -21.91
N ILE A 50 6.56 5.92 -22.86
CA ILE A 50 5.18 5.57 -23.23
C ILE A 50 5.08 4.10 -23.63
N ALA A 51 6.07 3.56 -24.37
CA ALA A 51 6.08 2.14 -24.73
C ALA A 51 6.15 1.20 -23.51
N SER A 52 6.89 1.57 -22.46
CA SER A 52 6.97 0.81 -21.21
C SER A 52 5.66 0.87 -20.42
N TYR A 53 4.97 2.01 -20.47
CA TYR A 53 3.66 2.21 -19.86
C TYR A 53 2.56 1.44 -20.58
N ASP A 54 2.51 1.53 -21.90
CA ASP A 54 1.56 0.78 -22.73
C ASP A 54 1.71 -0.72 -22.48
N LEU A 55 2.96 -1.22 -22.46
CA LEU A 55 3.23 -2.62 -22.17
C LEU A 55 2.83 -3.01 -20.73
N ALA A 56 2.97 -2.12 -19.75
CA ALA A 56 2.51 -2.38 -18.38
C ALA A 56 0.97 -2.53 -18.32
N LEU A 57 0.25 -1.65 -19.03
CA LEU A 57 -1.21 -1.73 -19.14
C LEU A 57 -1.66 -3.00 -19.84
N GLU A 58 -1.00 -3.38 -20.94
CA GLU A 58 -1.25 -4.63 -21.66
C GLU A 58 -1.02 -5.88 -20.78
N ASN A 59 -0.04 -5.81 -19.87
CA ASN A 59 0.26 -6.87 -18.90
C ASN A 59 -0.62 -6.86 -17.64
N GLY A 60 -1.64 -5.98 -17.58
CA GLY A 60 -2.59 -5.94 -16.48
C GLY A 60 -2.04 -5.29 -15.20
N ALA A 61 -1.21 -4.26 -15.33
CA ALA A 61 -0.87 -3.40 -14.20
C ALA A 61 -2.12 -2.61 -13.74
N ASP A 62 -2.38 -2.59 -12.43
CA ASP A 62 -3.41 -1.76 -11.82
C ASP A 62 -2.96 -0.29 -11.72
N TYR A 63 -1.65 -0.09 -11.54
CA TYR A 63 -1.01 1.22 -11.45
C TYR A 63 0.29 1.24 -12.25
N ILE A 64 0.64 2.42 -12.74
CA ILE A 64 1.97 2.72 -13.26
C ILE A 64 2.69 3.55 -12.21
N GLU A 65 3.94 3.22 -11.93
CA GLU A 65 4.79 3.98 -11.02
C GLU A 65 5.54 5.10 -11.78
N GLN A 66 5.76 6.25 -11.14
CA GLN A 66 6.49 7.39 -11.68
C GLN A 66 7.50 7.94 -10.68
N ASP A 67 8.77 7.94 -11.07
CA ASP A 67 9.84 8.65 -10.38
C ASP A 67 9.88 10.10 -10.89
N LEU A 68 9.58 11.07 -10.02
CA LEU A 68 9.49 12.48 -10.39
C LEU A 68 10.76 13.25 -10.02
N ARG A 69 11.26 14.03 -10.98
CA ARG A 69 12.27 15.07 -10.77
C ARG A 69 11.76 16.41 -11.28
N MET A 70 12.46 17.48 -10.91
CA MET A 70 12.14 18.84 -11.30
C MET A 70 13.30 19.43 -12.10
N THR A 71 13.00 19.98 -13.26
CA THR A 71 13.96 20.73 -14.08
C THR A 71 14.28 22.09 -13.43
N SER A 72 15.33 22.77 -13.91
CA SER A 72 15.73 24.08 -13.37
C SER A 72 14.68 25.18 -13.56
N ASP A 73 13.78 25.03 -14.53
CA ASP A 73 12.63 25.90 -14.77
C ASP A 73 11.35 25.44 -14.05
N GLY A 74 11.44 24.44 -13.17
CA GLY A 74 10.35 24.02 -12.27
C GLY A 74 9.36 23.02 -12.88
N VAL A 75 9.69 22.41 -14.02
CA VAL A 75 8.83 21.43 -14.69
C VAL A 75 9.09 20.04 -14.13
N LEU A 76 8.03 19.31 -13.80
CA LEU A 76 8.14 17.90 -13.39
C LEU A 76 8.40 17.01 -14.61
N VAL A 77 9.40 16.15 -14.49
CA VAL A 77 9.76 15.14 -15.49
C VAL A 77 9.82 13.77 -14.83
N VAL A 78 9.55 12.72 -15.61
CA VAL A 78 9.61 11.34 -15.11
C VAL A 78 10.97 10.74 -15.47
N VAL A 79 11.82 10.56 -14.45
CA VAL A 79 13.16 10.00 -14.56
C VAL A 79 13.59 9.50 -13.18
N HIS A 80 14.25 8.35 -13.13
CA HIS A 80 14.67 7.75 -11.88
C HIS A 80 15.89 8.44 -11.26
N ASP A 81 16.93 8.64 -12.08
CA ASP A 81 18.20 9.18 -11.62
C ASP A 81 18.11 10.69 -11.32
N GLU A 82 19.21 11.25 -10.83
CA GLU A 82 19.36 12.68 -10.50
C GLU A 82 19.77 13.54 -11.69
#